data_AF-A0A8E1RMT7-F1
#
_entry.id   AF-A0A8E1RMT7-F1
#
_cell.length_a   1.000
_cell.length_b   1.000
_cell.length_c   1.000
_cell.angle_alpha   90.00
_cell.angle_beta   90.00
_cell.angle_gamma   90.00
#
_symmetry.space_group_name_H-M   'P 1'
#
loop_
_entity.id
_entity.type
_entity.pdbx_description
1 polymer ?
#
loop_
_entity_poly.entity_id
_entity_poly.type
_entity_poly.pdbx_seq_one_letter_code
_entity_poly.pdbx_strand_id
1 'polypeptide(L)' 'MLNEEKLQAIVDTFAKYNIDIRVKGMQVVGINGQPADFDAKTFMQDQLIDMICKVMANQLIHETWLNEQNKK' A
#
# COMPACT_ATOMS: atom_id res chain seq x y z
N MET A 1 -12.11 -5.05 -15.45
CA MET A 1 -12.23 -3.76 -14.75
C MET A 1 -11.99 -3.97 -13.27
N LEU A 2 -11.32 -3.04 -12.60
CA LEU A 2 -11.20 -3.08 -11.15
C LEU A 2 -12.58 -2.80 -10.54
N ASN A 3 -12.98 -3.58 -9.56
CA ASN A 3 -14.19 -3.34 -8.76
C ASN A 3 -13.80 -3.25 -7.27
N GLU A 4 -14.72 -2.77 -6.44
CA GLU A 4 -14.47 -2.63 -4.99
C GLU A 4 -14.08 -3.96 -4.33
N GLU A 5 -14.67 -5.08 -4.75
CA GLU A 5 -14.33 -6.41 -4.22
C GLU A 5 -12.87 -6.79 -4.50
N LYS A 6 -12.36 -6.51 -5.71
CA LYS A 6 -10.95 -6.77 -6.04
C LYS A 6 -10.01 -5.85 -5.28
N LEU A 7 -10.39 -4.58 -5.09
CA LEU A 7 -9.61 -3.65 -4.27
C LEU A 7 -9.58 -4.13 -2.82
N GLN A 8 -10.71 -4.57 -2.28
CA GLN A 8 -10.80 -5.12 -0.93
C GLN A 8 -9.97 -6.40 -0.79
N ALA A 9 -10.02 -7.31 -1.76
CA ALA A 9 -9.18 -8.52 -1.75
C ALA A 9 -7.67 -8.19 -1.74
N ILE A 10 -7.27 -7.12 -2.42
CA ILE A 10 -5.90 -6.60 -2.39
C ILE A 10 -5.58 -6.06 -0.99
N VAL A 11 -6.44 -5.21 -0.44
CA VAL A 11 -6.30 -4.65 0.93
C VAL A 11 -6.18 -5.77 1.96
N ASP A 12 -7.06 -6.77 1.91
CA ASP A 12 -7.06 -7.91 2.83
C ASP A 12 -5.81 -8.79 2.68
N THR A 13 -5.29 -8.91 1.45
CA THR A 13 -4.03 -9.62 1.21
C THR A 13 -2.87 -8.89 1.84
N PHE A 14 -2.81 -7.56 1.69
CA PHE A 14 -1.76 -6.73 2.29
C PHE A 14 -1.90 -6.64 3.82
N ALA A 15 -3.11 -6.68 4.38
CA ALA A 15 -3.32 -6.75 5.82
C ALA A 15 -2.66 -7.97 6.47
N LYS A 16 -2.57 -9.12 5.76
CA LYS A 16 -1.83 -10.32 6.24
C LYS A 16 -0.34 -10.08 6.44
N TYR A 17 0.22 -9.09 5.76
CA TYR A 17 1.63 -8.70 5.88
C TYR A 17 1.82 -7.50 6.83
N ASN A 18 0.86 -7.21 7.70
CA ASN A 18 0.85 -6.04 8.61
C ASN A 18 0.86 -4.68 7.89
N ILE A 19 0.31 -4.61 6.68
CA ILE A 19 0.20 -3.34 5.96
C ILE A 19 -1.23 -2.84 6.07
N ASP A 20 -1.38 -1.68 6.72
CA ASP A 20 -2.67 -1.00 6.79
C ASP A 20 -2.91 -0.21 5.50
N ILE A 21 -3.90 -0.60 4.70
CA ILE A 21 -4.30 0.16 3.52
C ILE A 21 -5.67 0.76 3.78
N ARG A 22 -5.72 2.08 3.86
CA ARG A 22 -6.96 2.84 4.04
C ARG A 22 -7.54 3.18 2.68
N VAL A 23 -8.77 2.75 2.47
CA VAL A 23 -9.54 3.02 1.25
C VAL A 23 -10.83 3.77 1.58
N LYS A 24 -11.26 4.62 0.66
CA LYS A 24 -12.54 5.34 0.68
C LYS A 24 -13.27 5.05 -0.62
N GLY A 25 -14.08 4.00 -0.62
CA GLY A 25 -14.67 3.43 -1.84
C GLY A 25 -13.56 2.88 -2.74
N MET A 26 -13.47 3.39 -3.97
CA MET A 26 -12.41 3.03 -4.92
C MET A 26 -11.15 3.91 -4.83
N GLN A 27 -10.98 4.74 -3.80
CA GLN A 27 -9.73 5.52 -3.63
C GLN A 27 -8.91 4.97 -2.48
N VAL A 28 -7.60 4.77 -2.69
CA VAL A 28 -6.64 4.52 -1.62
C VAL A 28 -6.24 5.87 -1.03
N VAL A 29 -6.61 6.10 0.22
CA VAL A 29 -6.39 7.35 0.95
C VAL A 29 -5.21 7.28 1.94
N GLY A 30 -4.66 6.08 2.15
CA GLY A 30 -3.47 5.91 2.98
C GLY A 30 -2.89 4.50 2.92
N ILE A 31 -1.58 4.41 3.12
CA ILE A 31 -0.83 3.15 3.20
C ILE A 31 0.13 3.25 4.38
N ASN A 32 0.02 2.32 5.32
CA ASN A 32 0.86 2.17 6.50
C ASN A 32 1.01 3.49 7.29
N GLY A 33 -0.11 4.14 7.59
CA GLY A 33 -0.15 5.44 8.28
C GLY A 33 0.23 6.66 7.44
N GLN A 34 0.83 6.49 6.26
CA GLN A 34 1.14 7.59 5.35
C GLN A 34 -0.08 7.96 4.49
N PRO A 35 -0.32 9.26 4.23
CA PRO A 35 -1.35 9.70 3.31
C PRO A 35 -0.99 9.26 1.88
N ALA A 36 -1.98 8.70 1.20
CA ALA A 36 -1.89 8.31 -0.19
C ALA A 36 -3.12 8.88 -0.90
N ASP A 37 -3.03 9.20 -2.18
CA ASP A 37 -4.20 9.59 -2.97
C ASP A 37 -4.10 8.90 -4.32
N PHE A 38 -4.70 7.71 -4.38
CA PHE A 38 -4.70 6.89 -5.59
C PHE A 38 -6.13 6.49 -5.93
N ASP A 39 -6.60 6.88 -7.10
CA ASP A 39 -7.90 6.45 -7.61
C ASP A 39 -7.80 5.10 -8.29
N ALA A 40 -8.31 4.05 -7.65
CA ALA A 40 -8.26 2.69 -8.15
C ALA A 40 -9.06 2.49 -9.44
N LYS A 41 -9.93 3.43 -9.84
CA LYS A 41 -10.65 3.37 -11.13
C LYS A 41 -9.75 3.69 -12.32
N THR A 42 -8.68 4.45 -12.12
CA THR A 42 -7.79 4.88 -13.21
C THR A 42 -6.65 3.89 -13.45
N PHE A 43 -6.44 2.93 -12.55
CA PHE A 43 -5.38 1.94 -12.61
C PHE A 43 -5.89 0.53 -12.89
N MET A 44 -5.10 -0.25 -13.64
CA MET A 44 -5.30 -1.69 -13.73
C MET A 44 -4.88 -2.38 -12.42
N GLN A 45 -5.48 -3.53 -12.13
CA GLN A 45 -5.24 -4.29 -10.88
C GLN A 45 -3.76 -4.51 -10.62
N ASP A 46 -3.01 -4.89 -11.66
CA ASP A 46 -1.57 -5.17 -11.56
C ASP A 46 -0.74 -3.91 -11.28
N GLN A 47 -1.14 -2.75 -11.84
CA GLN A 47 -0.45 -1.49 -11.60
C GLN A 47 -0.64 -1.00 -10.17
N LEU A 48 -1.82 -1.21 -9.61
CA LEU A 48 -2.14 -0.84 -8.24
C LEU A 48 -1.32 -1.68 -7.25
N ILE A 49 -1.24 -2.99 -7.49
CA ILE A 49 -0.40 -3.91 -6.71
C ILE A 49 1.07 -3.51 -6.83
N ASP A 50 1.59 -3.28 -8.04
CA ASP A 50 2.99 -2.87 -8.24
C ASP A 50 3.33 -1.56 -7.52
N MET A 51 2.42 -0.60 -7.53
CA MET A 51 2.63 0.69 -6.88
C MET A 51 2.62 0.57 -5.35
N ILE A 52 1.70 -0.23 -4.78
CA ILE A 52 1.69 -0.53 -3.34
C ILE A 52 3.00 -1.23 -2.96
N CYS A 53 3.45 -2.22 -3.73
CA CYS A 53 4.72 -2.92 -3.50
C CYS A 53 5.93 -1.97 -3.56
N LYS A 54 5.96 -1.00 -4.48
CA LYS A 54 7.04 0.01 -4.54
C LYS A 54 7.05 0.94 -3.33
N VAL A 55 5.88 1.42 -2.91
CA VAL A 55 5.76 2.26 -1.71
C VAL A 55 6.23 1.49 -0.49
N MET A 56 5.80 0.23 -0.35
CA MET A 56 6.27 -0.65 0.71
C MET A 56 7.77 -0.90 0.69
N ALA A 57 8.35 -1.20 -0.48
CA ALA A 57 9.78 -1.45 -0.60
C ALA A 57 10.58 -0.23 -0.10
N ASN A 58 10.15 0.97 -0.49
CA ASN A 58 10.77 2.21 0.01
C ASN A 58 10.62 2.38 1.53
N GLN A 59 9.45 2.05 2.09
CA GLN A 59 9.24 2.09 3.54
C GLN A 59 10.12 1.09 4.29
N LEU A 60 10.15 -0.18 3.85
CA LEU A 60 10.99 -1.23 4.42
C LEU A 60 12.47 -0.88 4.38
N ILE A 61 12.94 -0.33 3.25
CA ILE A 61 14.31 0.15 3.11
C ILE A 61 14.55 1.25 4.14
N HIS A 62 13.70 2.28 4.20
CA HIS A 62 13.87 3.40 5.13
C HIS A 62 13.86 2.96 6.60
N GLU A 63 12.96 2.08 7.01
CA GLU A 63 12.92 1.50 8.36
C GLU A 63 14.18 0.68 8.68
N THR A 64 14.66 -0.12 7.72
CA THR A 64 15.89 -0.90 7.88
C THR A 64 17.08 0.02 8.12
N TRP A 65 17.22 1.08 7.31
CA TRP A 65 18.27 2.09 7.48
C TRP A 65 18.17 2.82 8.82
N LEU A 66 16.96 3.21 9.26
CA LEU A 66 16.74 3.85 10.57
C LEU A 66 17.10 2.92 11.73
N ASN A 67 16.73 1.63 11.64
CA ASN A 67 17.07 0.63 12.66
C ASN A 67 18.56 0.33 12.71
N GLU A 68 19.26 0.34 11.58
CA GLU A 68 20.72 0.21 11.56
C GLU A 68 21.41 1.44 12.16
N GLN A 69 20.90 2.65 11.90
CA GLN A 69 21.46 3.88 12.48
C GLN A 69 21.23 4.00 14.00
N ASN A 70 20.09 3.55 14.51
CA ASN A 70 19.77 3.55 15.95
C ASN A 70 20.46 2.41 16.73
N LYS A 71 21.16 1.48 16.07
CA LYS A 71 21.96 0.44 16.71
C LYS A 71 23.42 0.82 16.98
N LYS A 72 23.81 2.06 16.69
CA LYS A 72 25.11 2.64 17.09
C LYS A 72 25.00 3.42 18.38
#